data_AF-A0AAU6NWJ6-F1
#
_entry.id   AF-A0AAU6NWJ6-F1
#
_cell.length_a   1.000
_cell.length_b   1.000
_cell.length_c   1.000
_cell.angle_alpha   90.00
_cell.angle_beta   90.00
_cell.angle_gamma   90.00
#
_symmetry.space_group_name_H-M   'P 1'
#
loop_
_entity.id
_entity.type
_entity.pdbx_description
1 polymer ?
#
loop_
_entity_poly.entity_id
_entity_poly.type
_entity_poly.pdbx_seq_one_letter_code
_entity_poly.pdbx_strand_id
1 'polypeptide(L)' 'MKVIKIITGIVFLASLTGIVTGYIVDNPKYIGLGVAGLFFVVFPLFSYYRWKDKDIKDYMITKENIDKMRENQKRHKY' A
#
# COMPACT_ATOMS: atom_id res chain seq x y z
N MET A 1 7.06 -4.39 12.59
CA MET A 1 6.09 -3.83 11.61
C MET A 1 4.63 -4.16 11.88
N LYS A 2 4.29 -5.17 12.70
CA LYS A 2 2.90 -5.48 13.05
C LYS A 2 2.12 -4.24 13.54
N VAL A 3 2.73 -3.42 14.39
CA VAL A 3 2.13 -2.17 14.91
C VAL A 3 1.83 -1.17 13.79
N ILE A 4 2.80 -0.85 12.93
CA ILE A 4 2.58 0.09 11.81
C ILE A 4 1.49 -0.43 10.87
N LYS A 5 1.48 -1.74 10.58
CA LYS A 5 0.44 -2.37 9.77
C LYS A 5 -0.96 -2.20 10.38
N ILE A 6 -1.08 -2.37 11.71
CA ILE A 6 -2.34 -2.16 12.43
C ILE A 6 -2.75 -0.67 12.38
N ILE A 7 -1.81 0.24 12.64
CA ILE A 7 -2.05 1.69 12.58
C ILE A 7 -2.54 2.10 11.19
N THR A 8 -1.88 1.66 10.13
CA THR A 8 -2.29 1.96 8.75
C THR A 8 -3.70 1.44 8.47
N GLY A 9 -4.04 0.24 8.96
CA GLY A 9 -5.40 -0.31 8.85
C GLY A 9 -6.45 0.54 9.58
N ILE A 10 -6.15 1.01 10.80
CA ILE A 10 -7.06 1.87 11.57
C ILE A 10 -7.28 3.20 10.86
N VAL A 11 -6.20 3.86 10.39
CA VAL A 11 -6.31 5.15 9.70
C VAL A 11 -7.04 4.98 8.37
N PHE A 12 -6.84 3.87 7.65
CA PHE A 12 -7.61 3.56 6.44
C PHE A 12 -9.10 3.44 6.72
N LEU A 13 -9.51 2.71 7.75
CA LEU A 13 -10.91 2.60 8.15
C LEU A 13 -11.48 3.96 8.60
N ALA A 14 -10.71 4.76 9.35
CA ALA A 14 -11.12 6.11 9.74
C ALA A 14 -11.32 7.03 8.53
N SER A 15 -10.44 6.96 7.52
CA SER A 15 -10.62 7.71 6.28
C SER A 15 -11.84 7.23 5.49
N LEU A 16 -12.07 5.91 5.40
CA LEU A 16 -13.23 5.36 4.69
C LEU A 16 -14.55 5.78 5.35
N THR A 17 -14.61 5.68 6.69
CA THR A 17 -15.78 6.09 7.47
C THR A 17 -16.03 7.59 7.36
N GLY A 18 -14.97 8.42 7.33
CA GLY A 18 -15.10 9.85 7.05
C GLY A 18 -15.68 10.16 5.68
N ILE A 19 -15.27 9.42 4.63
CA ILE A 19 -15.83 9.57 3.28
C ILE A 19 -17.30 9.16 3.27
N VAL A 20 -17.64 7.99 3.81
CA VAL A 20 -19.03 7.48 3.87
C VAL A 20 -19.92 8.44 4.66
N THR A 21 -19.46 8.92 5.82
CA THR A 21 -20.20 9.90 6.62
C THR A 21 -20.39 11.21 5.87
N GLY A 22 -19.37 11.65 5.12
CA GLY A 22 -19.47 12.83 4.27
C GLY A 22 -20.55 12.70 3.19
N TYR A 23 -20.74 11.52 2.62
CA TYR A 23 -21.84 11.25 1.70
C TYR A 23 -23.21 11.18 2.40
N ILE A 24 -23.30 10.59 3.59
CA ILE A 24 -24.55 10.51 4.35
C ILE A 24 -25.04 11.91 4.77
N VAL A 25 -24.12 12.78 5.18
CA VAL A 25 -24.41 14.14 5.68
C VAL A 25 -24.41 15.18 4.54
N ASP A 26 -24.16 14.76 3.30
CA ASP A 26 -24.02 15.62 2.11
C ASP A 26 -23.05 16.81 2.33
N ASN A 27 -21.93 16.53 3.00
CA ASN A 27 -20.95 17.56 3.35
C ASN A 27 -19.59 17.25 2.72
N PRO A 28 -19.21 17.98 1.65
CA PRO A 28 -18.01 17.69 0.88
C PRO A 28 -16.71 17.90 1.65
N LYS A 29 -16.72 18.65 2.77
CA LYS A 29 -15.53 18.84 3.60
C LYS A 29 -15.09 17.54 4.26
N TYR A 30 -16.02 16.68 4.69
CA TYR A 30 -15.71 15.38 5.28
C TYR A 30 -15.18 14.40 4.24
N ILE A 31 -15.73 14.45 3.02
CA ILE A 31 -15.22 13.69 1.88
C ILE A 31 -13.79 14.12 1.56
N GLY A 32 -13.54 15.42 1.43
CA GLY A 32 -12.22 15.99 1.18
C GLY A 32 -11.20 15.63 2.27
N LEU A 33 -11.60 15.68 3.54
CA LEU A 33 -10.75 15.32 4.67
C LEU A 33 -10.42 13.81 4.68
N GLY A 34 -11.41 12.95 4.38
CA GLY A 34 -11.18 11.52 4.27
C GLY A 34 -10.24 11.16 3.11
N VAL A 35 -10.42 11.78 1.94
CA VAL A 35 -9.54 11.62 0.78
C VAL A 35 -8.13 12.15 1.06
N ALA A 36 -8.01 13.32 1.69
CA ALA A 36 -6.71 13.86 2.09
C ALA A 36 -5.99 12.92 3.08
N GLY A 37 -6.73 12.35 4.05
CA GLY A 37 -6.20 11.33 4.96
C GLY A 37 -5.69 10.08 4.23
N LEU A 38 -6.42 9.60 3.20
CA LEU A 38 -5.94 8.50 2.37
C LEU A 38 -4.61 8.84 1.69
N PHE A 39 -4.57 9.97 0.97
CA PHE A 39 -3.40 10.37 0.17
C PHE A 39 -2.17 10.75 0.99
N PHE A 40 -2.33 11.54 2.04
CA PHE A 40 -1.19 12.06 2.80
C PHE A 40 -0.79 11.19 3.99
N VAL A 41 -1.67 10.30 4.45
CA VAL A 41 -1.38 9.47 5.63
C VAL A 41 -1.36 7.99 5.25
N VAL A 42 -2.47 7.45 4.75
CA VAL A 42 -2.58 5.99 4.51
C VAL A 42 -1.59 5.53 3.46
N PHE A 43 -1.51 6.20 2.31
CA PHE A 43 -0.61 5.78 1.24
C PHE A 43 0.88 5.83 1.63
N PRO A 44 1.41 6.92 2.23
CA PRO A 44 2.80 6.94 2.68
C PRO A 44 3.10 5.89 3.74
N LEU A 45 2.23 5.72 4.74
CA LEU A 45 2.42 4.69 5.77
C LEU A 45 2.38 3.29 5.15
N PHE A 46 1.42 3.03 4.27
CA PHE A 46 1.27 1.76 3.57
C PHE A 46 2.52 1.42 2.77
N SER A 47 2.96 2.33 1.92
CA SER A 47 4.17 2.18 1.12
C SER A 47 5.39 1.92 2.00
N TYR A 48 5.56 2.69 3.08
CA TYR A 48 6.69 2.55 4.00
C TYR A 48 6.75 1.16 4.63
N TYR A 49 5.70 0.70 5.30
CA TYR A 49 5.77 -0.62 5.96
C TYR A 49 5.72 -1.76 4.94
N ARG A 50 5.18 -1.58 3.73
CA ARG A 50 5.16 -2.66 2.74
C ARG A 50 6.52 -2.90 2.11
N TRP A 51 7.34 -1.86 1.99
CA TRP A 51 8.67 -1.89 1.38
C TRP A 51 9.84 -1.99 2.36
N LYS A 52 9.63 -1.76 3.66
CA LYS A 52 10.72 -1.71 4.65
C LYS A 52 11.67 -2.93 4.66
N ASP A 53 11.15 -4.14 4.43
CA ASP A 53 11.94 -5.38 4.45
C ASP A 53 12.27 -5.92 3.04
N LYS A 54 12.14 -5.10 1.99
CA LYS A 54 12.36 -5.51 0.60
C LYS A 54 13.66 -4.93 0.07
N ASP A 55 14.53 -5.79 -0.48
CA ASP A 55 15.69 -5.33 -1.22
C ASP A 55 15.25 -4.84 -2.61
N ILE A 56 15.55 -3.59 -2.92
CA ILE A 56 15.23 -2.95 -4.20
C ILE A 56 15.90 -3.70 -5.36
N LYS A 57 17.08 -4.26 -5.13
CA LYS A 57 17.86 -4.99 -6.14
C LYS A 57 17.10 -6.18 -6.68
N ASP A 58 16.32 -6.88 -5.86
CA ASP A 58 15.53 -8.04 -6.27
C ASP A 58 14.37 -7.66 -7.22
N TYR A 59 14.00 -6.38 -7.28
CA TYR A 59 12.90 -5.87 -8.11
C TYR A 59 13.38 -5.08 -9.33
N MET A 60 14.69 -4.86 -9.48
CA MET A 60 15.23 -4.18 -10.66
C MET A 60 15.21 -5.08 -11.89
N ILE A 61 14.86 -4.50 -13.04
CA ILE A 61 14.91 -5.15 -14.35
C ILE A 61 16.37 -5.20 -14.82
N THR A 62 17.17 -6.05 -14.18
CA THR A 62 18.55 -6.36 -14.59
C THR A 62 18.58 -7.67 -15.35
N LYS A 63 19.59 -7.86 -16.20
CA LYS A 63 19.79 -9.11 -16.93
C LYS A 63 19.87 -10.31 -15.99
N GLU A 64 20.60 -10.16 -14.88
CA GLU A 64 20.73 -11.20 -13.85
C GLU A 64 19.39 -11.58 -13.22
N ASN A 65 18.55 -10.61 -12.87
CA ASN A 65 17.23 -10.89 -12.28
C ASN A 65 16.27 -11.53 -13.28
N ILE A 66 16.29 -11.08 -14.54
CA ILE A 66 15.49 -11.69 -15.62
C ILE A 66 15.93 -13.14 -15.85
N ASP A 67 17.24 -13.40 -15.88
CA ASP A 67 17.76 -14.75 -16.10
C ASP A 67 17.42 -15.66 -14.90
N LYS A 68 17.55 -15.18 -13.66
CA LYS A 68 17.07 -15.89 -12.45
C LYS A 68 15.56 -16.21 -12.52
N MET A 69 14.73 -15.28 -12.98
CA MET A 69 13.30 -15.52 -13.16
C MET A 69 13.03 -16.59 -14.21
N ARG A 70 13.73 -16.56 -15.35
CA ARG A 70 13.60 -17.56 -16.43
C ARG A 70 14.06 -18.95 -15.99
N GLU A 71 15.14 -19.04 -15.23
CA GLU A 71 15.62 -20.30 -14.66
C GLU A 71 14.64 -20.87 -13.64
N ASN A 72 14.10 -20.04 -12.72
CA ASN A 72 13.05 -20.47 -11.80
C ASN A 72 11.83 -21.02 -12.54
N GLN A 73 11.38 -20.34 -13.61
CA GLN A 73 10.27 -20.82 -14.44
C GLN A 73 10.57 -22.16 -15.12
N LYS A 74 11.82 -22.40 -15.57
CA LYS A 74 12.23 -23.69 -16.16
C LYS A 74 12.27 -24.82 -15.12
N ARG A 75 12.78 -24.54 -13.91
CA ARG A 75 12.88 -25.52 -12.82
C ARG A 75 11.53 -25.96 -12.27
N HIS A 76 10.54 -25.06 -12.24
CA HIS A 76 9.19 -25.35 -11.75
C HIS A 76 8.22 -25.80 -12.85
N LYS A 77 8.71 -26.04 -14.08
CA LYS A 77 7.89 -26.52 -15.21
C LYS A 77 7.73 -28.04 -15.25
N TYR A 78 8.33 -28.76 -14.31
CA TYR A 78 8.20 -30.20 -14.09
C TYR A 78 8.13 -30.47 -12.59
#